data_AF-A0A162TED3-F1
#
_entry.id   AF-A0A162TED3-F1
#
_cell.length_a   1.000
_cell.length_b   1.000
_cell.length_c   1.000
_cell.angle_alpha   90.00
_cell.angle_beta   90.00
_cell.angle_gamma   90.00
#
_symmetry.space_group_name_H-M   'P 1'
#
loop_
_entity.id
_entity.type
_entity.pdbx_description
1 polymer ?
#
loop_
_entity_poly.entity_id
_entity_poly.type
_entity_poly.pdbx_seq_one_letter_code
_entity_poly.pdbx_strand_id
1 'polypeptide(L)'
;MHLQGLRYSVCALLLAFIPKCYAPPIQQDSIESTNTMAIISILRTVMLGYMTHVVTVRSISGVTELPTLYRRILAFIYPSSGIGLALSSIYKAIYGERVLGVAQYSYILRKYEKENNSKSTKGDNNVQTSTTPTLLQSPDISESRSTTENIKDKIDKGYNVDSETLLSNVIQLRDRLMKDLKASGINVEKDNNGPYLVAFLHAIGPERAKKTKHCILNGSLTYGSNSNDISKSTRSCRKTEDITVVGPGASCRYQHSVEKVWLHFSSTDVIDQLEMAYHIDDTSYVETFVTIGQLLFTTIECMNIDGEKWVKVIIIIYTAMSILQTVSLVVLHKQISAFSVKYYPNPFEHKPTDYKVEIDSLDESYIESNNGEKLPRENKGTPLTVEERKEFDRLTNNNDLDDFEVGLYSMVLGTISSLLLGIWAGYNKHTLTEWLVLAWVLSPIFLTVLTIPVMGLGNQYDDIGDLWLELILGIFSVGAIGCLMAATIIGYLPK
;
A
#
# COMPACT_ATOMS: atom_id res chain seq x y z
N MET A 1 11.35 -21.73 12.85
CA MET A 1 12.79 -22.02 13.07
C MET A 1 13.70 -20.89 12.58
N HIS A 2 13.48 -20.31 11.39
CA HIS A 2 14.29 -19.19 10.84
C HIS A 2 14.40 -17.94 11.74
N LEU A 3 13.36 -17.60 12.52
CA LEU A 3 13.36 -16.41 13.37
C LEU A 3 14.36 -16.50 14.55
N GLN A 4 14.56 -17.70 15.10
CA GLN A 4 15.57 -17.91 16.14
C GLN A 4 16.98 -17.81 15.55
N GLY A 5 17.20 -18.39 14.36
CA GLY A 5 18.47 -18.25 13.64
C GLY A 5 18.83 -16.79 13.40
N LEU A 6 17.90 -15.99 12.87
CA LEU A 6 18.12 -14.56 12.65
C LEU A 6 18.45 -13.80 13.94
N ARG A 7 17.74 -14.07 15.05
CA ARG A 7 18.03 -13.47 16.36
C ARG A 7 19.43 -13.82 16.85
N TYR A 8 19.83 -15.08 16.74
CA TYR A 8 21.18 -15.52 17.11
C TYR A 8 22.24 -14.89 16.20
N SER A 9 22.01 -14.81 14.89
CA SER A 9 22.91 -14.16 13.95
C SER A 9 23.08 -12.67 14.25
N VAL A 10 21.98 -11.94 14.51
CA VAL A 10 22.03 -10.52 14.87
C VAL A 10 22.76 -10.31 16.20
N CYS A 11 22.49 -11.13 17.23
CA CYS A 11 23.21 -11.05 18.50
C CYS A 11 24.70 -11.40 18.34
N ALA A 12 25.04 -12.42 17.57
CA ALA A 12 26.42 -12.81 17.30
C ALA A 12 27.16 -11.75 16.49
N LEU A 13 26.49 -11.11 15.53
CA LEU A 13 27.02 -9.99 14.76
C LEU A 13 27.25 -8.77 15.64
N LEU A 14 26.30 -8.40 16.48
CA LEU A 14 26.47 -7.32 17.46
C LEU A 14 27.66 -7.62 18.39
N LEU A 15 27.76 -8.84 18.92
CA LEU A 15 28.88 -9.28 19.76
C LEU A 15 30.21 -9.35 19.01
N ALA A 16 30.22 -9.54 17.70
CA ALA A 16 31.44 -9.57 16.89
C ALA A 16 31.90 -8.16 16.46
N PHE A 17 30.98 -7.24 16.23
CA PHE A 17 31.26 -5.86 15.84
C PHE A 17 31.65 -4.99 17.04
N ILE A 18 30.97 -5.12 18.19
CA ILE A 18 31.22 -4.29 19.39
C ILE A 18 32.71 -4.30 19.81
N PRO A 19 33.42 -5.44 19.88
CA PRO A 19 34.83 -5.47 20.27
C PRO A 19 35.77 -4.89 19.21
N LYS A 20 35.38 -4.89 17.93
CA LYS A 20 36.22 -4.44 16.80
C LYS A 20 35.95 -2.99 16.38
N CYS A 21 34.85 -2.39 16.83
CA CYS A 21 34.63 -0.96 16.77
C CYS A 21 35.53 -0.18 17.75
N TYR A 22 36.21 -0.86 18.67
CA TYR A 22 37.40 -0.34 19.32
C TYR A 22 38.52 -0.33 18.28
N ALA A 23 38.75 0.82 17.63
CA ALA A 23 40.00 1.05 16.92
C ALA A 23 41.16 0.70 17.87
N PRO A 24 42.26 0.08 17.37
CA PRO A 24 43.42 -0.21 18.21
C PRO A 24 43.83 1.08 18.92
N PRO A 25 44.14 1.02 20.23
CA PRO A 25 44.41 2.22 20.99
C PRO A 25 45.64 2.90 20.39
N ILE A 26 45.40 3.98 19.66
CA ILE A 26 46.36 5.08 19.58
C ILE A 26 46.67 5.37 21.05
N GLN A 27 47.94 5.27 21.44
CA GLN A 27 48.41 5.47 22.81
C GLN A 27 47.72 6.70 23.42
N GLN A 28 46.64 6.45 24.16
CA GLN A 28 45.90 7.44 24.92
C GLN A 28 46.49 7.36 26.31
N ASP A 29 47.35 8.31 26.62
CA ASP A 29 47.95 8.48 27.93
C ASP A 29 46.85 8.61 28.99
N SER A 30 46.56 7.52 29.69
CA SER A 30 45.82 7.45 30.97
C SER A 30 44.56 8.34 31.11
N ILE A 31 43.80 8.54 30.05
CA ILE A 31 42.52 9.24 30.13
C ILE A 31 41.53 8.30 30.82
N GLU A 32 41.14 8.71 32.03
CA GLU A 32 39.95 8.35 32.80
C GLU A 32 38.96 7.50 31.99
N SER A 33 38.72 6.27 32.44
CA SER A 33 37.85 5.29 31.78
C SER A 33 36.60 5.97 31.26
N THR A 34 36.59 6.28 29.97
CA THR A 34 35.47 6.95 29.32
C THR A 34 34.32 5.96 29.45
N ASN A 35 33.41 6.31 30.35
CA ASN A 35 32.49 5.40 31.00
C ASN A 35 31.78 4.52 29.95
N THR A 36 32.04 3.21 29.96
CA THR A 36 31.28 2.22 29.18
C THR A 36 29.76 2.43 29.37
N MET A 37 29.37 2.93 30.53
CA MET A 37 28.00 3.37 30.84
C MET A 37 27.47 4.49 29.92
N ALA A 38 28.27 5.47 29.53
CA ALA A 38 27.86 6.54 28.62
C ALA A 38 27.58 5.99 27.21
N ILE A 39 28.48 5.14 26.69
CA ILE A 39 28.29 4.47 25.40
C ILE A 39 27.04 3.59 25.41
N ILE A 40 26.84 2.78 26.47
CA ILE A 40 25.66 1.94 26.61
C ILE A 40 24.39 2.80 26.70
N SER A 41 24.42 3.94 27.39
CA SER A 41 23.28 4.85 27.49
C SER A 41 22.91 5.46 26.14
N ILE A 42 23.90 5.95 25.39
CA ILE A 42 23.71 6.48 24.03
C ILE A 42 23.16 5.37 23.12
N LEU A 43 23.78 4.19 23.13
CA LEU A 43 23.36 3.07 22.31
C LEU A 43 21.94 2.64 22.63
N ARG A 44 21.58 2.56 23.92
CA ARG A 44 20.24 2.21 24.37
C ARG A 44 19.22 3.25 23.90
N THR A 45 19.51 4.53 24.06
CA THR A 45 18.61 5.63 23.68
C THR A 45 18.40 5.64 22.17
N VAL A 46 19.47 5.51 21.40
CA VAL A 46 19.43 5.52 19.95
C VAL A 46 18.79 4.25 19.38
N MET A 47 19.11 3.07 19.92
CA MET A 47 18.46 1.81 19.53
C MET A 47 16.98 1.81 19.87
N LEU A 48 16.59 2.32 21.04
CA LEU A 48 15.18 2.49 21.37
C LEU A 48 14.52 3.45 20.38
N GLY A 49 15.13 4.60 20.09
CA GLY A 49 14.65 5.54 19.06
C GLY A 49 14.44 4.86 17.72
N TYR A 50 15.47 4.20 17.17
CA TYR A 50 15.37 3.52 15.88
C TYR A 50 14.37 2.37 15.88
N MET A 51 14.32 1.55 16.94
CA MET A 51 13.31 0.48 17.05
C MET A 51 11.89 1.03 17.13
N THR A 52 11.70 2.16 17.81
CA THR A 52 10.40 2.83 17.87
C THR A 52 9.97 3.31 16.47
N HIS A 53 10.90 3.84 15.68
CA HIS A 53 10.66 4.19 14.27
C HIS A 53 10.30 2.95 13.42
N VAL A 54 10.92 1.80 13.66
CA VAL A 54 10.60 0.54 12.95
C VAL A 54 9.19 0.05 13.23
N VAL A 55 8.68 0.26 14.45
CA VAL A 55 7.29 -0.11 14.79
C VAL A 55 6.28 0.71 13.99
N THR A 56 6.63 1.94 13.59
CA THR A 56 5.78 2.80 12.74
C THR A 56 5.68 2.31 11.30
N VAL A 57 6.58 1.42 10.87
CA VAL A 57 6.51 0.84 9.52
C VAL A 57 5.28 -0.04 9.42
N ARG A 58 4.44 0.29 8.43
CA ARG A 58 3.18 -0.38 8.14
C ARG A 58 3.34 -1.89 8.03
N SER A 59 2.55 -2.62 8.81
CA SER A 59 2.35 -4.06 8.64
C SER A 59 1.47 -4.35 7.43
N ILE A 60 1.81 -5.39 6.68
CA ILE A 60 0.92 -5.98 5.68
C ILE A 60 0.30 -7.24 6.28
N SER A 61 -1.02 -7.37 6.15
CA SER A 61 -1.79 -8.53 6.61
C SER A 61 -2.02 -9.58 5.50
N GLY A 62 -1.87 -9.19 4.23
CA GLY A 62 -2.05 -10.05 3.06
C GLY A 62 -0.93 -11.05 2.77
N VAL A 63 -1.10 -11.77 1.66
CA VAL A 63 -0.09 -12.68 1.10
C VAL A 63 0.92 -11.86 0.32
N THR A 64 2.11 -11.66 0.89
CA THR A 64 3.21 -10.93 0.25
C THR A 64 4.48 -11.74 0.23
N GLU A 65 5.32 -11.44 -0.77
CA GLU A 65 6.67 -12.01 -0.90
C GLU A 65 7.54 -11.60 0.30
N LEU A 66 7.41 -10.34 0.74
CA LEU A 66 8.17 -9.82 1.88
C LEU A 66 7.31 -9.75 3.16
N PRO A 67 7.59 -10.57 4.19
CA PRO A 67 6.91 -10.49 5.47
C PRO A 67 7.08 -9.12 6.15
N THR A 68 6.10 -8.72 6.96
CA THR A 68 6.13 -7.46 7.72
C THR A 68 7.43 -7.25 8.51
N LEU A 69 7.92 -8.31 9.19
CA LEU A 69 9.16 -8.21 9.96
C LEU A 69 10.37 -7.88 9.07
N TYR A 70 10.42 -8.46 7.88
CA TYR A 70 11.51 -8.21 6.94
C TYR A 70 11.47 -6.77 6.42
N ARG A 71 10.30 -6.25 6.07
CA ARG A 71 10.13 -4.84 5.69
C ARG A 71 10.53 -3.89 6.81
N ARG A 72 10.21 -4.25 8.05
CA ARG A 72 10.62 -3.52 9.26
C ARG A 72 12.14 -3.52 9.43
N ILE A 73 12.80 -4.66 9.25
CA ILE A 73 14.25 -4.77 9.29
C ILE A 73 14.87 -3.96 8.14
N LEU A 74 14.34 -4.04 6.92
CA LEU A 74 14.83 -3.24 5.80
C LEU A 74 14.69 -1.75 6.04
N ALA A 75 13.57 -1.28 6.59
CA ALA A 75 13.38 0.13 6.94
C ALA A 75 14.26 0.57 8.13
N PHE A 76 14.56 -0.35 9.06
CA PHE A 76 15.55 -0.11 10.11
C PHE A 76 16.93 0.12 9.51
N ILE A 77 17.37 -0.75 8.62
CA ILE A 77 18.72 -0.72 8.06
C ILE A 77 18.84 0.42 7.04
N TYR A 78 17.81 0.63 6.23
CA TYR A 78 17.76 1.57 5.14
C TYR A 78 16.52 2.47 5.28
N PRO A 79 16.60 3.59 6.02
CA PRO A 79 15.47 4.49 6.19
C PRO A 79 14.93 5.05 4.87
N SER A 80 15.76 5.16 3.83
CA SER A 80 15.30 5.50 2.47
C SER A 80 14.33 4.45 1.90
N SER A 81 14.52 3.17 2.21
CA SER A 81 13.53 2.11 1.91
C SER A 81 12.24 2.36 2.69
N GLY A 82 12.32 2.68 3.99
CA GLY A 82 11.17 3.06 4.80
C GLY A 82 10.41 4.27 4.22
N ILE A 83 11.11 5.32 3.81
CA ILE A 83 10.55 6.48 3.11
C ILE A 83 9.86 6.02 1.81
N GLY A 84 10.51 5.16 1.04
CA GLY A 84 9.96 4.62 -0.20
C GLY A 84 8.65 3.85 -0.01
N LEU A 85 8.58 3.00 1.02
CA LEU A 85 7.37 2.27 1.37
C LEU A 85 6.22 3.20 1.80
N ALA A 86 6.54 4.27 2.55
CA ALA A 86 5.57 5.27 2.97
C ALA A 86 5.02 6.06 1.76
N LEU A 87 5.91 6.54 0.89
CA LEU A 87 5.54 7.28 -0.33
C LEU A 87 4.72 6.41 -1.29
N SER A 88 5.09 5.15 -1.49
CA SER A 88 4.29 4.20 -2.28
C SER A 88 2.87 4.05 -1.72
N SER A 89 2.74 3.99 -0.39
CA SER A 89 1.43 3.90 0.27
C SER A 89 0.61 5.19 0.12
N ILE A 90 1.25 6.35 0.25
CA ILE A 90 0.62 7.67 0.01
C ILE A 90 0.18 7.79 -1.45
N TYR A 91 1.03 7.39 -2.40
CA TYR A 91 0.74 7.36 -3.82
C TYR A 91 -0.50 6.49 -4.10
N LYS A 92 -0.52 5.26 -3.58
CA LYS A 92 -1.68 4.34 -3.70
C LYS A 92 -2.96 4.95 -3.14
N ALA A 93 -2.87 5.71 -2.06
CA ALA A 93 -4.04 6.35 -1.47
C ALA A 93 -4.58 7.50 -2.34
N ILE A 94 -3.69 8.34 -2.88
CA ILE A 94 -4.04 9.50 -3.70
C ILE A 94 -4.53 9.05 -5.09
N TYR A 95 -3.82 8.12 -5.72
CA TYR A 95 -4.09 7.62 -7.06
C TYR A 95 -4.86 6.30 -7.06
N GLY A 96 -5.47 5.94 -5.93
CA GLY A 96 -6.12 4.63 -5.76
C GLY A 96 -7.21 4.35 -6.77
N GLU A 97 -7.94 5.37 -7.21
CA GLU A 97 -8.95 5.20 -8.26
C GLU A 97 -8.34 4.85 -9.62
N ARG A 98 -7.13 5.36 -9.90
CA ARG A 98 -6.39 5.02 -11.12
C ARG A 98 -5.85 3.61 -11.05
N VAL A 99 -5.19 3.25 -9.94
CA VAL A 99 -4.64 1.92 -9.69
C VAL A 99 -5.70 0.82 -9.77
N LEU A 100 -6.95 1.13 -9.41
CA LEU A 100 -8.08 0.19 -9.51
C LEU A 100 -8.77 0.20 -10.89
N GLY A 101 -8.34 1.06 -11.82
CA GLY A 101 -8.99 1.25 -13.12
C GLY A 101 -10.38 1.90 -13.04
N VAL A 102 -10.75 2.49 -11.90
CA VAL A 102 -12.07 3.08 -11.70
C VAL A 102 -12.12 4.59 -12.01
N ALA A 103 -10.97 5.26 -12.10
CA ALA A 103 -10.87 6.69 -12.37
C ALA A 103 -11.54 7.11 -13.67
N GLN A 104 -11.47 6.26 -14.70
CA GLN A 104 -12.04 6.51 -16.03
C GLN A 104 -13.57 6.63 -16.03
N TYR A 105 -14.25 6.12 -15.00
CA TYR A 105 -15.71 6.20 -14.86
C TYR A 105 -16.16 7.39 -14.01
N SER A 106 -15.24 8.11 -13.37
CA SER A 106 -15.55 9.21 -12.45
C SER A 106 -16.37 10.33 -13.12
N TYR A 107 -16.09 10.62 -14.40
CA TYR A 107 -16.84 11.59 -15.17
C TYR A 107 -18.31 11.18 -15.34
N ILE A 108 -18.55 9.92 -15.76
CA ILE A 108 -19.90 9.39 -16.00
C ILE A 108 -20.68 9.31 -14.68
N LEU A 109 -20.03 8.93 -13.58
CA LEU A 109 -20.62 8.95 -12.25
C LEU A 109 -21.04 10.37 -11.84
N ARG A 110 -20.20 11.38 -12.04
CA ARG A 110 -20.56 12.78 -11.73
C ARG A 110 -21.76 13.26 -12.55
N LYS A 111 -21.88 12.83 -13.80
CA LYS A 111 -23.05 13.13 -14.65
C LYS A 111 -24.32 12.47 -14.10
N TYR A 112 -24.22 11.18 -13.73
CA TYR A 112 -25.30 10.43 -13.08
C TYR A 112 -25.80 11.13 -11.81
N GLU A 113 -24.89 11.56 -10.93
CA GLU A 113 -25.22 12.24 -9.68
C GLU A 113 -25.93 13.58 -9.91
N LYS A 114 -25.45 14.39 -10.86
CA LYS A 114 -26.09 15.66 -11.23
C LYS A 114 -27.52 15.45 -11.72
N GLU A 115 -27.74 14.44 -12.56
CA GLU A 115 -29.08 14.12 -13.07
C GLU A 115 -30.03 13.66 -11.95
N ASN A 116 -29.57 12.80 -11.03
CA ASN A 116 -30.39 12.36 -9.91
C ASN A 116 -30.72 13.50 -8.94
N ASN A 117 -29.76 14.38 -8.64
CA ASN A 117 -29.99 15.55 -7.79
C ASN A 117 -31.00 16.53 -8.42
N SER A 118 -30.97 16.68 -9.75
CA SER A 118 -31.92 17.54 -10.47
C SER A 118 -33.36 17.01 -10.44
N LYS A 119 -33.56 15.68 -10.40
CA LYS A 119 -34.89 15.05 -10.32
C LYS A 119 -35.50 15.22 -8.93
N SER A 120 -34.69 15.07 -7.87
CA SER A 120 -35.14 15.29 -6.49
C SER A 120 -35.68 16.71 -6.28
N THR A 121 -35.00 17.72 -6.83
CA THR A 121 -35.38 19.13 -6.65
C THR A 121 -36.71 19.51 -7.36
N LYS A 122 -37.14 18.76 -8.37
CA LYS A 122 -38.37 19.07 -9.14
C LYS A 122 -39.64 18.36 -8.61
N GLY A 123 -39.51 17.39 -7.71
CA GLY A 123 -40.61 16.53 -7.26
C GLY A 123 -41.41 17.04 -6.04
N ASP A 124 -40.80 17.86 -5.18
CA ASP A 124 -41.29 18.03 -3.80
C ASP A 124 -42.03 19.34 -3.48
N ASN A 125 -42.43 20.12 -4.49
CA ASN A 125 -43.22 21.33 -4.24
C ASN A 125 -44.69 21.09 -3.86
N ASN A 126 -45.16 19.84 -3.66
CA ASN A 126 -46.60 19.60 -3.45
C ASN A 126 -47.07 18.66 -2.33
N VAL A 127 -46.21 18.00 -1.54
CA VAL A 127 -46.68 17.32 -0.31
C VAL A 127 -45.60 17.36 0.76
N GLN A 128 -45.76 18.31 1.69
CA GLN A 128 -44.95 18.43 2.90
C GLN A 128 -45.36 17.35 3.91
N THR A 129 -44.91 16.12 3.71
CA THR A 129 -44.82 15.13 4.79
C THR A 129 -43.35 14.93 5.11
N SER A 130 -42.91 15.60 6.16
CA SER A 130 -41.57 15.56 6.72
C SER A 130 -41.20 14.14 7.18
N THR A 131 -40.71 13.33 6.25
CA THR A 131 -39.91 12.15 6.58
C THR A 131 -38.48 12.49 6.23
N THR A 132 -37.82 13.20 7.14
CA THR A 132 -36.37 13.39 7.10
C THR A 132 -35.73 12.02 6.89
N PRO A 133 -34.88 11.82 5.87
CA PRO A 133 -34.10 10.59 5.78
C PRO A 133 -33.19 10.62 7.00
N THR A 134 -33.54 9.82 8.01
CA THR A 134 -32.73 9.62 9.20
C THR A 134 -31.38 9.13 8.70
N LEU A 135 -30.43 10.04 8.70
CA LEU A 135 -29.02 9.80 8.50
C LEU A 135 -28.70 8.65 9.46
N LEU A 136 -28.46 7.46 8.90
CA LEU A 136 -28.16 6.23 9.62
C LEU A 136 -27.04 6.57 10.61
N GLN A 137 -27.42 6.81 11.87
CA GLN A 137 -26.48 6.82 12.98
C GLN A 137 -25.95 5.40 13.04
N SER A 138 -24.72 5.23 12.56
CA SER A 138 -23.92 4.04 12.79
C SER A 138 -24.09 3.66 14.26
N PRO A 139 -24.54 2.44 14.57
CA PRO A 139 -24.64 2.02 15.96
C PRO A 139 -23.23 2.11 16.55
N ASP A 140 -23.06 2.98 17.55
CA ASP A 140 -21.84 3.07 18.33
C ASP A 140 -21.53 1.66 18.84
N ILE A 141 -20.47 1.06 18.30
CA ILE A 141 -19.98 -0.25 18.70
C ILE A 141 -19.33 -0.06 20.06
N SER A 142 -20.15 -0.07 21.12
CA SER A 142 -19.64 -0.35 22.47
C SER A 142 -19.21 -1.81 22.49
N GLU A 143 -17.94 -2.07 22.84
CA GLU A 143 -17.36 -3.41 23.00
C GLU A 143 -18.30 -4.34 23.79
N SER A 144 -19.04 -5.20 23.07
CA SER A 144 -19.93 -6.17 23.68
C SER A 144 -19.11 -7.35 24.18
N ARG A 145 -18.73 -7.28 25.45
CA ARG A 145 -18.24 -8.39 26.25
C ARG A 145 -19.38 -9.41 26.41
N SER A 146 -19.25 -10.53 25.69
CA SER A 146 -20.00 -11.80 25.84
C SER A 146 -21.47 -11.69 26.29
N THR A 147 -22.42 -11.71 25.34
CA THR A 147 -23.83 -11.98 25.67
C THR A 147 -24.50 -12.84 24.61
N THR A 148 -24.76 -14.08 25.02
CA THR A 148 -25.94 -14.95 24.79
C THR A 148 -26.50 -15.11 23.37
N GLU A 149 -26.62 -16.39 22.97
CA GLU A 149 -27.07 -16.96 21.67
C GLU A 149 -28.43 -16.46 21.12
N ASN A 150 -29.17 -15.61 21.83
CA ASN A 150 -30.52 -15.15 21.43
C ASN A 150 -30.54 -13.94 20.49
N ILE A 151 -29.38 -13.36 20.13
CA ILE A 151 -29.27 -12.22 19.20
C ILE A 151 -29.08 -12.67 17.73
N LYS A 152 -28.63 -13.91 17.49
CA LYS A 152 -28.38 -14.42 16.13
C LYS A 152 -29.63 -14.39 15.23
N ASP A 153 -30.80 -14.74 15.76
CA ASP A 153 -32.02 -14.88 14.94
C ASP A 153 -32.67 -13.55 14.51
N LYS A 154 -32.32 -12.42 15.17
CA LYS A 154 -32.83 -11.10 14.78
C LYS A 154 -31.90 -10.35 13.82
N ILE A 155 -30.59 -10.64 13.85
CA ILE A 155 -29.62 -10.03 12.92
C ILE A 155 -29.80 -10.61 11.51
N ASP A 156 -30.14 -11.90 11.38
CA ASP A 156 -30.29 -12.57 10.08
C ASP A 156 -31.46 -12.05 9.21
N LYS A 157 -32.52 -11.49 9.82
CA LYS A 157 -33.68 -11.01 9.06
C LYS A 157 -33.56 -9.57 8.56
N GLY A 158 -32.75 -8.73 9.22
CA GLY A 158 -32.52 -7.35 8.79
C GLY A 158 -31.50 -7.25 7.65
N TYR A 159 -30.48 -8.12 7.65
CA TYR A 159 -29.36 -8.04 6.71
C TYR A 159 -29.76 -8.37 5.26
N ASN A 160 -30.75 -9.25 5.05
CA ASN A 160 -31.16 -9.68 3.71
C ASN A 160 -31.87 -8.58 2.89
N VAL A 161 -32.67 -7.71 3.51
CA VAL A 161 -33.45 -6.69 2.78
C VAL A 161 -32.55 -5.57 2.24
N ASP A 162 -31.51 -5.22 2.98
CA ASP A 162 -30.55 -4.19 2.58
C ASP A 162 -29.65 -4.67 1.43
N SER A 163 -29.26 -5.95 1.43
CA SER A 163 -28.38 -6.52 0.40
C SER A 163 -29.07 -6.64 -0.98
N GLU A 164 -30.35 -7.06 -1.04
CA GLU A 164 -31.10 -7.12 -2.30
C GLU A 164 -31.29 -5.72 -2.92
N THR A 165 -31.59 -4.73 -2.07
CA THR A 165 -31.74 -3.33 -2.50
C THR A 165 -30.42 -2.77 -3.02
N LEU A 166 -29.32 -3.06 -2.32
CA LEU A 166 -27.97 -2.70 -2.76
C LEU A 166 -27.65 -3.31 -4.12
N LEU A 167 -27.83 -4.62 -4.29
CA LEU A 167 -27.56 -5.33 -5.53
C LEU A 167 -28.38 -4.78 -6.70
N SER A 168 -29.66 -4.48 -6.47
CA SER A 168 -30.53 -3.85 -7.47
C SER A 168 -29.99 -2.49 -7.92
N ASN A 169 -29.56 -1.65 -6.98
CA ASN A 169 -28.95 -0.35 -7.27
C ASN A 169 -27.64 -0.48 -8.05
N VAL A 170 -26.79 -1.46 -7.68
CA VAL A 170 -25.53 -1.75 -8.38
C VAL A 170 -25.79 -2.15 -9.82
N ILE A 171 -26.72 -3.08 -10.06
CA ILE A 171 -27.08 -3.55 -11.39
C ILE A 171 -27.63 -2.39 -12.24
N GLN A 172 -28.55 -1.59 -11.69
CA GLN A 172 -29.13 -0.46 -12.41
C GLN A 172 -28.07 0.59 -12.79
N LEU A 173 -27.18 0.92 -11.86
CA LEU A 173 -26.11 1.88 -12.10
C LEU A 173 -25.10 1.34 -13.12
N ARG A 174 -24.68 0.08 -12.99
CA ARG A 174 -23.82 -0.60 -13.97
C ARG A 174 -24.39 -0.55 -15.38
N ASP A 175 -25.65 -0.95 -15.54
CA ASP A 175 -26.30 -1.01 -16.86
C ASP A 175 -26.37 0.38 -17.50
N ARG A 176 -26.58 1.40 -16.68
CA ARG A 176 -26.53 2.79 -17.11
C ARG A 176 -25.11 3.22 -17.50
N LEU A 177 -24.10 2.94 -16.68
CA LEU A 177 -22.70 3.24 -17.01
C LEU A 177 -22.30 2.58 -18.34
N MET A 178 -22.66 1.32 -18.53
CA MET A 178 -22.43 0.57 -19.77
C MET A 178 -23.13 1.21 -20.98
N LYS A 179 -24.37 1.69 -20.80
CA LYS A 179 -25.11 2.40 -21.85
C LYS A 179 -24.43 3.72 -22.23
N ASP A 180 -23.98 4.48 -21.24
CA ASP A 180 -23.33 5.78 -21.45
C ASP A 180 -21.94 5.62 -22.11
N LEU A 181 -21.19 4.58 -21.75
CA LEU A 181 -19.92 4.22 -22.41
C LEU A 181 -20.14 3.84 -23.87
N LYS A 182 -21.12 2.97 -24.16
CA LYS A 182 -21.50 2.60 -25.53
C LYS A 182 -21.96 3.80 -26.35
N ALA A 183 -22.75 4.69 -25.76
CA ALA A 183 -23.18 5.92 -26.43
C ALA A 183 -22.01 6.87 -26.78
N SER A 184 -20.87 6.69 -26.10
CA SER A 184 -19.67 7.50 -26.29
C SER A 184 -18.64 6.86 -27.22
N GLY A 185 -18.94 5.67 -27.76
CA GLY A 185 -18.04 4.93 -28.64
C GLY A 185 -16.93 4.18 -27.90
N ILE A 186 -17.01 4.04 -26.58
CA ILE A 186 -16.04 3.28 -25.79
C ILE A 186 -16.52 1.83 -25.72
N ASN A 187 -15.76 0.94 -26.35
CA ASN A 187 -16.04 -0.50 -26.29
C ASN A 187 -15.44 -1.08 -25.00
N VAL A 188 -16.30 -1.55 -24.09
CA VAL A 188 -15.89 -2.26 -22.88
C VAL A 188 -15.87 -3.75 -23.20
N GLU A 189 -14.73 -4.39 -22.95
CA GLU A 189 -14.59 -5.83 -23.11
C GLU A 189 -15.65 -6.59 -22.32
N LYS A 190 -16.08 -7.73 -22.86
CA LYS A 190 -17.16 -8.54 -22.27
C LYS A 190 -16.84 -9.04 -20.86
N ASP A 191 -15.56 -9.25 -20.58
CA ASP A 191 -15.07 -9.78 -19.29
C ASP A 191 -14.63 -8.67 -18.32
N ASN A 192 -14.65 -7.40 -18.76
CA ASN A 192 -14.32 -6.26 -17.92
C ASN A 192 -15.55 -5.84 -17.08
N ASN A 193 -15.56 -6.31 -15.83
CA ASN A 193 -16.50 -5.94 -14.77
C ASN A 193 -16.14 -4.63 -14.05
N GLY A 194 -15.24 -3.79 -14.60
CA GLY A 194 -14.91 -2.46 -14.07
C GLY A 194 -16.14 -1.57 -13.83
N PRO A 195 -17.12 -1.47 -14.76
CA PRO A 195 -18.36 -0.74 -14.52
C PRO A 195 -19.18 -1.30 -13.35
N TYR A 196 -19.13 -2.61 -13.11
CA TYR A 196 -19.77 -3.26 -11.96
C TYR A 196 -19.07 -2.85 -10.66
N LEU A 197 -17.74 -2.95 -10.61
CA LEU A 197 -16.93 -2.55 -9.45
C LEU A 197 -17.17 -1.08 -9.08
N VAL A 198 -17.24 -0.20 -10.08
CA VAL A 198 -17.52 1.23 -9.89
C VAL A 198 -18.92 1.43 -9.32
N ALA A 199 -19.93 0.79 -9.91
CA ALA A 199 -21.30 0.86 -9.44
C ALA A 199 -21.44 0.33 -8.00
N PHE A 200 -20.75 -0.77 -7.69
CA PHE A 200 -20.66 -1.36 -6.37
C PHE A 200 -20.06 -0.39 -5.35
N LEU A 201 -18.88 0.16 -5.64
CA LEU A 201 -18.23 1.15 -4.76
C LEU A 201 -19.08 2.41 -4.57
N HIS A 202 -19.84 2.83 -5.59
CA HIS A 202 -20.77 3.95 -5.47
C HIS A 202 -21.95 3.61 -4.55
N ALA A 203 -22.57 2.44 -4.75
CA ALA A 203 -23.76 2.00 -4.03
C ALA A 203 -23.52 1.76 -2.53
N ILE A 204 -22.36 1.23 -2.13
CA ILE A 204 -22.02 1.02 -0.71
C ILE A 204 -21.75 2.35 0.03
N GLY A 205 -21.64 3.46 -0.69
CA GLY A 205 -21.43 4.81 -0.14
C GLY A 205 -19.95 5.15 0.10
N PRO A 206 -19.61 6.45 0.18
CA PRO A 206 -18.24 6.94 0.09
C PRO A 206 -17.34 6.46 1.23
N GLU A 207 -17.86 6.35 2.45
CA GLU A 207 -17.08 5.91 3.62
C GLU A 207 -16.73 4.42 3.52
N ARG A 208 -17.71 3.55 3.24
CA ARG A 208 -17.47 2.11 3.06
C ARG A 208 -16.60 1.84 1.84
N ALA A 209 -16.85 2.54 0.74
CA ALA A 209 -16.04 2.47 -0.46
C ALA A 209 -14.58 2.86 -0.21
N LYS A 210 -14.32 3.91 0.57
CA LYS A 210 -12.96 4.29 0.95
C LYS A 210 -12.24 3.14 1.68
N LYS A 211 -12.89 2.52 2.66
CA LYS A 211 -12.32 1.40 3.43
C LYS A 211 -12.12 0.14 2.57
N THR A 212 -13.08 -0.20 1.71
CA THR A 212 -12.94 -1.31 0.75
C THR A 212 -11.79 -1.03 -0.24
N LYS A 213 -11.69 0.20 -0.77
CA LYS A 213 -10.55 0.62 -1.60
C LYS A 213 -9.23 0.47 -0.85
N HIS A 214 -9.16 0.89 0.41
CA HIS A 214 -7.95 0.73 1.23
C HIS A 214 -7.55 -0.75 1.36
N CYS A 215 -8.51 -1.67 1.53
CA CYS A 215 -8.27 -3.11 1.57
C CYS A 215 -7.57 -3.63 0.32
N ILE A 216 -8.08 -3.23 -0.84
CA ILE A 216 -7.54 -3.65 -2.14
C ILE A 216 -6.15 -3.03 -2.34
N LEU A 217 -6.02 -1.72 -2.12
CA LEU A 217 -4.79 -0.96 -2.39
C LEU A 217 -3.62 -1.38 -1.47
N ASN A 218 -3.92 -1.80 -0.25
CA ASN A 218 -2.93 -2.34 0.70
C ASN A 218 -2.42 -3.75 0.31
N GLY A 219 -2.97 -4.40 -0.73
CA GLY A 219 -2.62 -5.78 -1.06
C GLY A 219 -3.05 -6.77 0.02
N SER A 220 -4.12 -6.44 0.73
CA SER A 220 -4.64 -7.24 1.84
C SER A 220 -5.89 -8.03 1.43
N LEU A 221 -6.36 -7.86 0.20
CA LEU A 221 -7.33 -8.74 -0.45
C LEU A 221 -6.63 -10.01 -0.94
N THR A 222 -7.20 -11.18 -0.64
CA THR A 222 -6.71 -12.50 -1.07
C THR A 222 -7.82 -13.34 -1.70
N TYR A 223 -7.46 -14.29 -2.55
CA TYR A 223 -8.36 -15.34 -3.03
C TYR A 223 -8.21 -16.60 -2.19
N GLY A 224 -9.29 -17.04 -1.58
CA GLY A 224 -9.37 -18.34 -0.90
C GLY A 224 -9.58 -19.48 -1.90
N SER A 225 -8.72 -20.50 -1.86
CA SER A 225 -8.86 -21.74 -2.65
C SER A 225 -8.58 -23.00 -1.82
N ASN A 226 -9.27 -24.09 -2.16
CA ASN A 226 -8.99 -25.41 -1.57
C ASN A 226 -7.94 -26.21 -2.37
N SER A 227 -7.75 -25.86 -3.64
CA SER A 227 -6.70 -26.46 -4.48
C SER A 227 -5.44 -25.59 -4.42
N ASN A 228 -4.28 -26.26 -4.40
CA ASN A 228 -3.01 -25.57 -4.58
C ASN A 228 -2.72 -25.29 -6.07
N ASP A 229 -3.58 -25.74 -6.99
CA ASP A 229 -3.32 -25.72 -8.44
C ASP A 229 -3.28 -24.31 -9.04
N ILE A 230 -3.91 -23.33 -8.38
CA ILE A 230 -3.84 -21.91 -8.75
C ILE A 230 -2.40 -21.36 -8.62
N SER A 231 -1.54 -22.04 -7.85
CA SER A 231 -0.14 -21.60 -7.63
C SER A 231 0.74 -21.55 -8.88
N LYS A 232 0.35 -22.17 -10.00
CA LYS A 232 1.16 -22.10 -11.23
C LYS A 232 1.16 -20.73 -11.90
N SER A 233 0.14 -19.89 -11.65
CA SER A 233 0.07 -18.54 -12.23
C SER A 233 0.35 -17.44 -11.20
N THR A 234 -0.04 -17.63 -9.93
CA THR A 234 0.16 -16.62 -8.89
C THR A 234 1.46 -16.87 -8.12
N ARG A 235 2.41 -15.93 -8.17
CA ARG A 235 3.73 -16.03 -7.53
C ARG A 235 3.71 -16.21 -6.00
N SER A 236 2.59 -15.96 -5.33
CA SER A 236 2.51 -16.10 -3.87
C SER A 236 1.23 -16.80 -3.40
N CYS A 237 1.40 -17.97 -2.81
CA CYS A 237 0.38 -18.75 -2.12
C CYS A 237 0.82 -18.99 -0.68
N ARG A 238 -0.09 -18.83 0.28
CA ARG A 238 0.13 -19.23 1.68
C ARG A 238 -1.00 -20.09 2.16
N LYS A 239 -0.73 -20.97 3.12
CA LYS A 239 -1.81 -21.66 3.81
C LYS A 239 -2.55 -20.67 4.71
N THR A 240 -3.86 -20.84 4.81
CA THR A 240 -4.71 -20.02 5.68
C THR A 240 -4.27 -20.11 7.14
N GLU A 241 -3.76 -21.26 7.60
CA GLU A 241 -3.28 -21.44 8.99
C GLU A 241 -2.08 -20.54 9.35
N ASP A 242 -1.35 -20.04 8.35
CA ASP A 242 -0.15 -19.23 8.54
C ASP A 242 -0.43 -17.72 8.54
N ILE A 243 -1.67 -17.30 8.24
CA ILE A 243 -2.05 -15.88 8.16
C ILE A 243 -3.37 -15.59 8.87
N THR A 244 -3.52 -14.39 9.42
CA THR A 244 -4.81 -13.94 9.98
C THR A 244 -5.67 -13.41 8.85
N VAL A 245 -6.72 -14.15 8.51
CA VAL A 245 -7.60 -13.86 7.38
C VAL A 245 -9.06 -13.97 7.81
N VAL A 246 -9.90 -13.09 7.26
CA VAL A 246 -11.35 -13.06 7.49
C VAL A 246 -12.09 -12.95 6.15
N GLY A 247 -13.40 -13.13 6.17
CA GLY A 247 -14.23 -13.11 4.95
C GLY A 247 -14.58 -14.49 4.42
N PRO A 248 -15.37 -14.57 3.32
CA PRO A 248 -15.92 -15.83 2.83
C PRO A 248 -14.88 -16.86 2.40
N GLY A 249 -13.72 -16.40 1.92
CA GLY A 249 -12.62 -17.27 1.51
C GLY A 249 -11.71 -17.73 2.66
N ALA A 250 -11.92 -17.25 3.90
CA ALA A 250 -11.11 -17.64 5.05
C ALA A 250 -11.27 -19.13 5.42
N SER A 251 -12.37 -19.77 5.02
CA SER A 251 -12.57 -21.22 5.21
C SER A 251 -11.76 -22.08 4.23
N CYS A 252 -11.16 -21.48 3.20
CA CYS A 252 -10.37 -22.20 2.22
C CYS A 252 -8.99 -22.59 2.79
N ARG A 253 -8.35 -23.62 2.22
CA ARG A 253 -7.05 -24.10 2.71
C ARG A 253 -5.87 -23.18 2.38
N TYR A 254 -5.95 -22.52 1.23
CA TYR A 254 -4.90 -21.68 0.67
C TYR A 254 -5.43 -20.28 0.37
N GLN A 255 -4.51 -19.31 0.42
CA GLN A 255 -4.75 -17.89 0.19
C GLN A 255 -3.76 -17.43 -0.87
N HIS A 256 -4.29 -16.81 -1.93
CA HIS A 256 -3.51 -16.25 -3.03
C HIS A 256 -3.58 -14.73 -3.00
N SER A 257 -2.49 -14.06 -3.34
CA SER A 257 -2.52 -12.60 -3.51
C SER A 257 -3.37 -12.21 -4.72
N VAL A 258 -4.17 -11.15 -4.58
CA VAL A 258 -4.92 -10.57 -5.70
C VAL A 258 -4.15 -9.38 -6.23
N GLU A 259 -3.69 -9.42 -7.49
CA GLU A 259 -3.17 -8.20 -8.09
C GLU A 259 -4.31 -7.24 -8.40
N LYS A 260 -4.12 -5.98 -8.03
CA LYS A 260 -5.17 -4.95 -8.02
C LYS A 260 -5.76 -4.72 -9.40
N VAL A 261 -4.92 -4.85 -10.44
CA VAL A 261 -5.29 -4.70 -11.85
C VAL A 261 -6.31 -5.76 -12.27
N TRP A 262 -6.30 -6.97 -11.68
CA TRP A 262 -7.24 -8.03 -12.04
C TRP A 262 -8.63 -7.88 -11.41
N LEU A 263 -8.80 -6.96 -10.45
CA LEU A 263 -10.06 -6.88 -9.72
C LEU A 263 -11.22 -6.48 -10.62
N HIS A 264 -10.99 -5.65 -11.63
CA HIS A 264 -12.03 -5.29 -12.58
C HIS A 264 -12.38 -6.42 -13.56
N PHE A 265 -11.59 -7.49 -13.64
CA PHE A 265 -11.94 -8.72 -14.38
C PHE A 265 -12.57 -9.79 -13.48
N SER A 266 -12.69 -9.52 -12.18
CA SER A 266 -13.29 -10.47 -11.24
C SER A 266 -14.79 -10.60 -11.50
N SER A 267 -15.35 -11.79 -11.24
CA SER A 267 -16.80 -11.99 -11.39
C SER A 267 -17.59 -11.08 -10.45
N THR A 268 -18.85 -10.81 -10.80
CA THR A 268 -19.75 -10.02 -9.96
C THR A 268 -19.88 -10.62 -8.56
N ASP A 269 -19.95 -11.95 -8.45
CA ASP A 269 -20.03 -12.66 -7.16
C ASP A 269 -18.79 -12.44 -6.27
N VAL A 270 -17.61 -12.25 -6.88
CA VAL A 270 -16.38 -11.93 -6.15
C VAL A 270 -16.40 -10.48 -5.70
N ILE A 271 -16.89 -9.56 -6.55
CA ILE A 271 -17.01 -8.14 -6.21
C ILE A 271 -18.05 -7.94 -5.09
N ASP A 272 -19.18 -8.64 -5.12
CA ASP A 272 -20.23 -8.54 -4.11
C ASP A 272 -19.73 -8.96 -2.72
N GLN A 273 -18.84 -9.97 -2.67
CA GLN A 273 -18.21 -10.37 -1.41
C GLN A 273 -17.37 -9.25 -0.77
N LEU A 274 -16.91 -8.25 -1.53
CA LEU A 274 -16.19 -7.08 -0.99
C LEU A 274 -17.07 -6.19 -0.11
N GLU A 275 -18.38 -6.43 -0.05
CA GLU A 275 -19.28 -5.70 0.85
C GLU A 275 -18.82 -5.85 2.29
N MET A 276 -18.26 -6.98 2.70
CA MET A 276 -17.79 -7.16 4.08
C MET A 276 -16.39 -6.59 4.34
N ALA A 277 -15.65 -6.17 3.30
CA ALA A 277 -14.25 -5.77 3.43
C ALA A 277 -14.06 -4.48 4.25
N TYR A 278 -15.06 -3.59 4.29
CA TYR A 278 -14.95 -2.30 5.01
C TYR A 278 -14.86 -2.46 6.54
N HIS A 279 -15.20 -3.62 7.10
CA HIS A 279 -15.14 -3.89 8.54
C HIS A 279 -13.73 -4.19 9.05
N ILE A 280 -12.75 -4.39 8.16
CA ILE A 280 -11.40 -4.86 8.51
C ILE A 280 -10.43 -3.69 8.68
N ASP A 281 -10.85 -2.53 8.22
CA ASP A 281 -10.10 -1.31 8.30
C ASP A 281 -10.01 -0.83 9.75
N ASP A 282 -8.79 -0.69 10.24
CA ASP A 282 -8.52 -0.23 11.59
C ASP A 282 -7.76 1.08 11.56
N THR A 283 -8.39 2.09 12.14
CA THR A 283 -7.79 3.40 12.32
C THR A 283 -6.61 3.27 13.28
N SER A 284 -5.40 3.53 12.76
CA SER A 284 -4.13 3.38 13.49
C SER A 284 -3.88 4.52 14.49
N TYR A 285 -4.85 4.79 15.39
CA TYR A 285 -4.74 5.86 16.38
C TYR A 285 -3.57 5.63 17.34
N VAL A 286 -3.35 4.39 17.76
CA VAL A 286 -2.26 4.03 18.66
C VAL A 286 -0.91 4.29 17.99
N GLU A 287 -0.71 3.84 16.76
CA GLU A 287 0.53 4.08 16.01
C GLU A 287 0.74 5.57 15.75
N THR A 288 -0.32 6.32 15.45
CA THR A 288 -0.26 7.77 15.25
C THR A 288 0.18 8.48 16.54
N PHE A 289 -0.41 8.13 17.68
CA PHE A 289 -0.05 8.69 18.97
C PHE A 289 1.38 8.32 19.37
N VAL A 290 1.77 7.07 19.16
CA VAL A 290 3.14 6.58 19.37
C VAL A 290 4.13 7.39 18.54
N THR A 291 3.84 7.66 17.26
CA THR A 291 4.72 8.50 16.44
C THR A 291 4.76 9.94 16.92
N ILE A 292 3.64 10.55 17.32
CA ILE A 292 3.66 11.91 17.88
C ILE A 292 4.57 11.97 19.11
N GLY A 293 4.44 11.01 20.02
CA GLY A 293 5.31 10.89 21.19
C GLY A 293 6.78 10.72 20.81
N GLN A 294 7.07 9.89 19.80
CA GLN A 294 8.43 9.71 19.26
C GLN A 294 8.98 11.01 18.66
N LEU A 295 8.20 11.74 17.87
CA LEU A 295 8.64 12.99 17.25
C LEU A 295 9.00 14.04 18.30
N LEU A 296 8.20 14.16 19.36
CA LEU A 296 8.51 15.03 20.49
C LEU A 296 9.80 14.60 21.19
N PHE A 297 9.93 13.31 21.51
CA PHE A 297 11.13 12.77 22.16
C PHE A 297 12.38 13.00 21.31
N THR A 298 12.35 12.61 20.04
CA THR A 298 13.48 12.75 19.11
C THR A 298 13.85 14.21 18.86
N THR A 299 12.87 15.13 18.81
CA THR A 299 13.14 16.57 18.68
C THR A 299 13.87 17.11 19.91
N ILE A 300 13.43 16.73 21.11
CA ILE A 300 14.07 17.14 22.38
C ILE A 300 15.51 16.60 22.43
N GLU A 301 15.71 15.33 22.10
CA GLU A 301 17.03 14.72 22.05
C GLU A 301 17.93 15.37 20.99
N CYS A 302 17.44 15.65 19.78
CA CYS A 302 18.22 16.36 18.76
C CYS A 302 18.72 17.74 19.23
N MET A 303 17.91 18.44 20.02
CA MET A 303 18.26 19.75 20.59
C MET A 303 19.26 19.64 21.74
N ASN A 304 19.10 18.65 22.62
CA ASN A 304 19.87 18.53 23.85
C ASN A 304 21.19 17.74 23.69
N ILE A 305 21.29 16.85 22.70
CA ILE A 305 22.50 16.03 22.59
C ILE A 305 23.65 16.81 21.94
N ASP A 306 24.75 16.90 22.68
CA ASP A 306 26.06 17.28 22.18
C ASP A 306 26.62 16.15 21.31
N GLY A 307 26.92 16.43 20.05
CA GLY A 307 27.41 15.43 19.11
C GLY A 307 27.76 16.02 17.75
N GLU A 308 28.51 15.27 16.96
CA GLU A 308 28.85 15.68 15.60
C GLU A 308 27.59 15.90 14.75
N LYS A 309 27.59 16.95 13.92
CA LYS A 309 26.47 17.27 13.02
C LYS A 309 26.03 16.07 12.17
N TRP A 310 26.98 15.22 11.76
CA TRP A 310 26.71 14.03 10.95
C TRP A 310 25.87 12.97 11.67
N VAL A 311 25.99 12.84 13.01
CA VAL A 311 25.10 11.94 13.76
C VAL A 311 23.70 12.50 13.86
N LYS A 312 23.57 13.83 14.01
CA LYS A 312 22.26 14.50 13.99
C LYS A 312 21.53 14.27 12.65
N VAL A 313 22.26 14.16 11.53
CA VAL A 313 21.68 13.80 10.22
C VAL A 313 20.99 12.43 10.27
N ILE A 314 21.60 11.42 10.91
CA ILE A 314 21.00 10.09 11.05
C ILE A 314 19.63 10.21 11.73
N ILE A 315 19.56 10.93 12.85
CA ILE A 315 18.32 11.12 13.60
C ILE A 315 17.27 11.87 12.77
N ILE A 316 17.67 12.93 12.06
CA ILE A 316 16.77 13.67 11.17
C ILE A 316 16.19 12.76 10.08
N ILE A 317 17.00 11.88 9.49
CA ILE A 317 16.55 10.91 8.48
C ILE A 317 15.50 9.94 9.05
N TYR A 318 15.74 9.35 10.23
CA TYR A 318 14.76 8.47 10.88
C TYR A 318 13.48 9.23 11.27
N THR A 319 13.62 10.48 11.72
CA THR A 319 12.49 11.35 12.05
C THR A 319 11.63 11.59 10.81
N ALA A 320 12.25 11.98 9.69
CA ALA A 320 11.56 12.19 8.42
C ALA A 320 10.87 10.90 7.93
N MET A 321 11.55 9.75 8.02
CA MET A 321 10.96 8.45 7.73
C MET A 321 9.70 8.20 8.57
N SER A 322 9.74 8.43 9.89
CA SER A 322 8.57 8.19 10.74
C SER A 322 7.42 9.18 10.51
N ILE A 323 7.70 10.45 10.23
CA ILE A 323 6.66 11.41 9.82
C ILE A 323 5.95 10.86 8.57
N LEU A 324 6.71 10.46 7.55
CA LEU A 324 6.14 9.93 6.31
C LEU A 324 5.38 8.62 6.53
N GLN A 325 5.90 7.71 7.36
CA GLN A 325 5.20 6.48 7.73
C GLN A 325 3.87 6.76 8.41
N THR A 326 3.81 7.72 9.34
CA THR A 326 2.57 8.13 9.99
C THR A 326 1.60 8.81 9.04
N VAL A 327 2.07 9.73 8.21
CA VAL A 327 1.23 10.31 7.14
C VAL A 327 0.68 9.19 6.27
N SER A 328 1.49 8.19 5.91
CA SER A 328 1.00 7.06 5.15
C SER A 328 -0.13 6.33 5.86
N LEU A 329 -0.01 6.03 7.17
CA LEU A 329 -1.02 5.33 7.96
C LEU A 329 -2.32 6.13 8.07
N VAL A 330 -2.24 7.46 8.12
CA VAL A 330 -3.41 8.34 8.13
C VAL A 330 -4.11 8.35 6.77
N VAL A 331 -3.36 8.44 5.68
CA VAL A 331 -3.95 8.55 4.34
C VAL A 331 -4.48 7.19 3.85
N LEU A 332 -3.73 6.11 4.09
CA LEU A 332 -4.11 4.74 3.76
C LEU A 332 -4.04 3.90 5.03
N HIS A 333 -5.21 3.64 5.60
CA HIS A 333 -5.36 2.96 6.89
C HIS A 333 -4.75 1.57 6.89
N LYS A 334 -4.33 1.11 8.07
CA LYS A 334 -3.82 -0.24 8.31
C LYS A 334 -4.98 -1.22 8.41
N GLN A 335 -4.70 -2.47 8.08
CA GLN A 335 -5.64 -3.56 8.28
C GLN A 335 -5.13 -4.55 9.32
N ILE A 336 -6.05 -5.03 10.16
CA ILE A 336 -5.74 -6.01 11.22
C ILE A 336 -5.51 -7.40 10.62
N SER A 337 -6.28 -7.74 9.59
CA SER A 337 -6.27 -9.04 8.93
C SER A 337 -6.33 -8.88 7.41
N ALA A 338 -6.02 -9.95 6.68
CA ALA A 338 -6.35 -10.04 5.26
C ALA A 338 -7.85 -10.25 5.08
N PHE A 339 -8.42 -9.75 3.99
CA PHE A 339 -9.76 -10.10 3.55
C PHE A 339 -9.69 -11.13 2.44
N SER A 340 -10.30 -12.30 2.63
CA SER A 340 -10.34 -13.35 1.63
C SER A 340 -11.72 -13.47 1.01
N VAL A 341 -11.76 -13.33 -0.31
CA VAL A 341 -12.93 -13.66 -1.12
C VAL A 341 -12.81 -15.09 -1.63
N LYS A 342 -13.92 -15.81 -1.64
CA LYS A 342 -13.95 -17.19 -2.11
C LYS A 342 -13.95 -17.19 -3.62
N TYR A 343 -12.86 -17.69 -4.21
CA TYR A 343 -12.76 -17.85 -5.66
C TYR A 343 -13.47 -19.15 -6.06
N TYR A 344 -14.50 -19.00 -6.89
CA TYR A 344 -15.11 -20.13 -7.57
C TYR A 344 -14.41 -20.24 -8.92
N PRO A 345 -13.56 -21.26 -9.15
CA PRO A 345 -12.95 -21.44 -10.46
C PRO A 345 -14.08 -21.56 -11.48
N ASN A 346 -14.22 -20.54 -12.32
CA ASN A 346 -15.16 -20.58 -13.42
C ASN A 346 -14.58 -21.58 -14.42
N PRO A 347 -15.29 -22.64 -14.84
CA PRO A 347 -14.77 -23.66 -15.76
C PRO A 347 -14.36 -23.14 -17.15
N PHE A 348 -14.49 -21.82 -17.39
CA PHE A 348 -14.16 -21.13 -18.64
C PHE A 348 -12.97 -20.17 -18.49
N GLU A 349 -11.95 -20.48 -17.68
CA GLU A 349 -10.71 -19.68 -17.60
C GLU A 349 -10.07 -19.50 -18.99
N HIS A 350 -10.51 -18.47 -19.71
CA HIS A 350 -9.74 -17.80 -20.73
C HIS A 350 -8.64 -17.08 -19.98
N LYS A 351 -7.41 -17.60 -20.13
CA LYS A 351 -6.24 -16.80 -19.83
C LYS A 351 -6.35 -15.55 -20.70
N PRO A 352 -6.29 -14.35 -20.12
CA PRO A 352 -6.24 -13.12 -20.89
C PRO A 352 -4.96 -13.17 -21.73
N THR A 353 -5.11 -13.48 -23.01
CA THR A 353 -4.04 -13.38 -23.99
C THR A 353 -3.72 -11.92 -24.19
N ASP A 354 -2.46 -11.52 -23.94
CA ASP A 354 -1.86 -10.19 -24.15
C ASP A 354 -2.87 -9.07 -24.45
N TYR A 355 -3.31 -8.41 -23.39
CA TYR A 355 -4.22 -7.27 -23.42
C TYR A 355 -3.63 -6.14 -24.28
N LYS A 356 -4.16 -5.96 -25.50
CA LYS A 356 -4.00 -4.73 -26.28
C LYS A 356 -5.38 -4.12 -26.47
N VAL A 357 -5.59 -2.94 -25.87
CA VAL A 357 -6.73 -2.09 -26.21
C VAL A 357 -6.53 -1.61 -27.65
N GLU A 358 -7.03 -2.37 -28.62
CA GLU A 358 -7.21 -1.85 -29.97
C GLU A 358 -8.39 -0.88 -29.92
N ILE A 359 -8.08 0.40 -29.80
CA ILE A 359 -9.01 1.44 -30.22
C ILE A 359 -9.12 1.24 -31.73
N ASP A 360 -10.23 0.65 -32.19
CA ASP A 360 -10.64 0.79 -33.57
C ASP A 360 -10.62 2.28 -33.86
N SER A 361 -9.57 2.75 -34.53
CA SER A 361 -9.50 4.10 -35.02
C SER A 361 -10.74 4.26 -35.85
N LEU A 362 -11.72 4.99 -35.31
CA LEU A 362 -12.94 5.35 -36.00
C LEU A 362 -12.50 6.03 -37.29
N ASP A 363 -12.38 5.23 -38.33
CA ASP A 363 -12.33 5.68 -39.69
C ASP A 363 -13.51 6.63 -39.80
N GLU A 364 -13.25 7.90 -40.13
CA GLU A 364 -14.26 8.91 -40.43
C GLU A 364 -15.02 8.51 -41.71
N SER A 365 -15.49 7.26 -41.76
CA SER A 365 -16.43 6.74 -42.73
C SER A 365 -17.75 7.43 -42.43
N TYR A 366 -17.91 8.58 -43.09
CA TYR A 366 -19.21 9.14 -43.40
C TYR A 366 -20.10 7.99 -43.89
N ILE A 367 -21.09 7.61 -43.09
CA ILE A 367 -22.20 6.80 -43.57
C ILE A 367 -23.01 7.70 -44.50
N GLU A 368 -22.65 7.72 -45.79
CA GLU A 368 -23.51 8.24 -46.83
C GLU A 368 -24.75 7.36 -46.92
N SER A 369 -25.84 7.84 -46.33
CA SER A 369 -27.17 7.31 -46.58
C SER A 369 -27.53 7.57 -48.04
N ASN A 370 -27.92 6.51 -48.77
CA ASN A 370 -28.31 6.53 -50.19
C ASN A 370 -29.43 7.52 -50.56
N ASN A 371 -30.04 8.21 -49.60
CA ASN A 371 -31.16 9.15 -49.82
C ASN A 371 -30.86 10.62 -49.51
N GLY A 372 -29.62 11.01 -49.19
CA GLY A 372 -29.25 12.43 -49.04
C GLY A 372 -29.86 13.18 -47.84
N GLU A 373 -30.81 12.59 -47.10
CA GLU A 373 -31.39 13.19 -45.90
C GLU A 373 -30.65 12.76 -44.63
N LYS A 374 -29.89 13.70 -44.05
CA LYS A 374 -29.30 13.59 -42.72
C LYS A 374 -30.38 13.83 -41.66
N LEU A 375 -31.11 12.78 -41.28
CA LEU A 375 -31.94 12.83 -40.08
C LEU A 375 -31.04 12.69 -38.85
N PRO A 376 -30.97 13.70 -37.95
CA PRO A 376 -30.18 13.60 -36.75
C PRO A 376 -30.73 12.47 -35.89
N ARG A 377 -29.89 11.46 -35.65
CA ARG A 377 -30.24 10.36 -34.75
C ARG A 377 -30.45 10.98 -33.37
N GLU A 378 -31.71 11.11 -32.96
CA GLU A 378 -32.13 11.67 -31.68
C GLU A 378 -31.80 10.67 -30.55
N ASN A 379 -30.50 10.38 -30.40
CA ASN A 379 -30.02 9.61 -29.27
C ASN A 379 -29.97 10.60 -28.10
N LYS A 380 -30.98 10.54 -27.21
CA LYS A 380 -31.11 11.44 -26.05
C LYS A 380 -29.97 11.32 -25.02
N GLY A 381 -28.97 10.49 -25.26
CA GLY A 381 -27.70 10.51 -24.54
C GLY A 381 -26.76 11.49 -25.22
N THR A 382 -26.49 12.62 -24.57
CA THR A 382 -25.39 13.52 -24.94
C THR A 382 -24.08 12.72 -24.95
N PRO A 383 -23.47 12.48 -26.13
CA PRO A 383 -22.22 11.73 -26.22
C PRO A 383 -21.09 12.49 -25.51
N LEU A 384 -20.05 11.78 -25.05
CA LEU A 384 -18.86 12.42 -24.48
C LEU A 384 -18.27 13.44 -25.45
N THR A 385 -17.85 14.57 -24.90
CA THR A 385 -17.08 15.57 -25.64
C THR A 385 -15.74 14.99 -26.09
N VAL A 386 -15.08 15.64 -27.06
CA VAL A 386 -13.78 15.18 -27.55
C VAL A 386 -12.73 15.28 -26.44
N GLU A 387 -12.82 16.32 -25.60
CA GLU A 387 -11.96 16.52 -24.44
C GLU A 387 -12.13 15.40 -23.41
N GLU A 388 -13.36 14.98 -23.14
CA GLU A 388 -13.65 13.89 -22.21
C GLU A 388 -13.14 12.54 -22.71
N ARG A 389 -13.22 12.28 -24.03
CA ARG A 389 -12.64 11.07 -24.62
C ARG A 389 -11.12 11.05 -24.49
N LYS A 390 -10.46 12.19 -24.76
CA LYS A 390 -9.01 12.31 -24.54
C LYS A 390 -8.61 12.11 -23.07
N GLU A 391 -9.43 12.59 -22.14
CA GLU A 391 -9.21 12.36 -20.71
C GLU A 391 -9.36 10.87 -20.34
N PHE A 392 -10.39 10.19 -20.87
CA PHE A 392 -10.59 8.75 -20.71
C PHE A 392 -9.37 7.96 -21.23
N ASP A 393 -8.95 8.22 -22.48
CA ASP A 393 -7.80 7.54 -23.09
C ASP A 393 -6.50 7.78 -22.31
N ARG A 394 -6.30 8.99 -21.78
CA ARG A 394 -5.14 9.32 -20.93
C ARG A 394 -5.19 8.60 -19.59
N LEU A 395 -6.38 8.32 -19.06
CA LEU A 395 -6.53 7.56 -17.82
C LEU A 395 -6.27 6.07 -18.05
N THR A 396 -6.70 5.51 -19.18
CA THR A 396 -6.52 4.10 -19.55
C THR A 396 -5.11 3.77 -20.05
N ASN A 397 -4.49 4.64 -20.85
CA ASN A 397 -3.18 4.40 -21.47
C ASN A 397 -1.99 4.91 -20.65
N ASN A 398 -2.23 5.60 -19.53
CA ASN A 398 -1.13 5.93 -18.64
C ASN A 398 -0.65 4.62 -18.02
N ASN A 399 0.52 4.16 -18.48
CA ASN A 399 1.30 3.10 -17.82
C ASN A 399 1.31 3.41 -16.32
N ASP A 400 0.45 2.74 -15.57
CA ASP A 400 0.49 2.85 -14.12
C ASP A 400 1.87 2.36 -13.72
N LEU A 401 2.63 3.26 -13.10
CA LEU A 401 3.93 2.93 -12.54
C LEU A 401 3.74 1.68 -11.70
N ASP A 402 4.45 0.62 -12.05
CA ASP A 402 4.38 -0.62 -11.29
C ASP A 402 4.75 -0.32 -9.82
N ASP A 403 4.19 -1.08 -8.89
CA ASP A 403 4.48 -0.96 -7.45
C ASP A 403 6.00 -1.01 -7.21
N PHE A 404 6.73 -1.75 -8.04
CA PHE A 404 8.19 -1.79 -8.06
C PHE A 404 8.83 -0.47 -8.50
N GLU A 405 8.37 0.13 -9.61
CA GLU A 405 8.90 1.41 -10.12
C GLU A 405 8.68 2.54 -9.13
N VAL A 406 7.47 2.65 -8.55
CA VAL A 406 7.17 3.64 -7.52
C VAL A 406 8.10 3.45 -6.31
N GLY A 407 8.33 2.20 -5.90
CA GLY A 407 9.25 1.86 -4.82
C GLY A 407 10.69 2.29 -5.12
N LEU A 408 11.17 2.00 -6.33
CA LEU A 408 12.52 2.35 -6.79
C LEU A 408 12.72 3.87 -6.84
N TYR A 409 11.82 4.60 -7.50
CA TYR A 409 11.91 6.07 -7.57
C TYR A 409 11.85 6.72 -6.20
N SER A 410 10.99 6.20 -5.31
CA SER A 410 10.86 6.74 -3.97
C SER A 410 12.10 6.47 -3.11
N MET A 411 12.73 5.30 -3.27
CA MET A 411 14.00 4.99 -2.60
C MET A 411 15.14 5.88 -3.10
N VAL A 412 15.27 6.08 -4.41
CA VAL A 412 16.26 7.00 -5.00
C VAL A 412 16.04 8.42 -4.48
N LEU A 413 14.80 8.91 -4.48
CA LEU A 413 14.46 10.23 -3.95
C LEU A 413 14.76 10.36 -2.45
N GLY A 414 14.51 9.30 -1.68
CA GLY A 414 14.87 9.23 -0.25
C GLY A 414 16.39 9.32 -0.02
N THR A 415 17.18 8.64 -0.85
CA THR A 415 18.64 8.72 -0.82
C THR A 415 19.14 10.11 -1.19
N ILE A 416 18.60 10.72 -2.27
CA ILE A 416 18.94 12.10 -2.67
C ILE A 416 18.62 13.08 -1.54
N SER A 417 17.43 12.98 -0.95
CA SER A 417 17.00 13.84 0.15
C SER A 417 17.92 13.71 1.36
N SER A 418 18.37 12.48 1.66
CA SER A 418 19.32 12.21 2.75
C SER A 418 20.70 12.81 2.48
N LEU A 419 21.17 12.80 1.24
CA LEU A 419 22.42 13.47 0.84
C LEU A 419 22.30 15.00 0.94
N LEU A 420 21.15 15.58 0.57
CA LEU A 420 20.92 17.02 0.72
C LEU A 420 21.02 17.46 2.19
N LEU A 421 20.58 16.63 3.14
CA LEU A 421 20.78 16.90 4.57
C LEU A 421 22.27 16.90 4.98
N GLY A 422 23.12 16.16 4.26
CA GLY A 422 24.57 16.19 4.44
C GLY A 422 25.20 17.55 4.17
N ILE A 423 24.59 18.38 3.29
CA ILE A 423 25.07 19.74 3.02
C ILE A 423 25.05 20.58 4.30
N TRP A 424 24.00 20.42 5.11
CA TRP A 424 23.88 21.09 6.42
C TRP A 424 24.91 20.60 7.44
N ALA A 425 25.23 19.30 7.44
CA ALA A 425 26.27 18.74 8.32
C ALA A 425 27.69 19.21 7.94
N GLY A 426 27.89 19.46 6.64
CA GLY A 426 29.11 19.98 6.04
C GLY A 426 30.03 18.87 5.58
N TYR A 427 30.15 18.70 4.26
CA TYR A 427 31.00 17.73 3.56
C TYR A 427 32.51 18.02 3.59
N ASN A 428 32.91 19.18 4.11
CA ASN A 428 34.32 19.60 4.13
C ASN A 428 35.04 19.21 5.43
N LYS A 429 34.38 18.44 6.31
CA LYS A 429 34.96 18.07 7.61
C LYS A 429 35.81 16.82 7.52
N HIS A 430 35.49 15.92 6.59
CA HIS A 430 36.20 14.67 6.33
C HIS A 430 36.38 13.81 7.60
N THR A 431 35.37 13.81 8.49
CA THR A 431 35.43 12.98 9.70
C THR A 431 35.14 11.52 9.37
N LEU A 432 35.57 10.59 10.21
CA LEU A 432 35.22 9.17 10.05
C LEU A 432 33.68 8.97 10.08
N THR A 433 32.98 9.71 10.95
CA THR A 433 31.52 9.72 11.02
C THR A 433 30.87 10.09 9.70
N GLU A 434 31.39 11.11 9.00
CA GLU A 434 30.91 11.53 7.69
C GLU A 434 30.92 10.37 6.69
N TRP A 435 32.06 9.71 6.54
CA TRP A 435 32.20 8.59 5.61
C TRP A 435 31.31 7.40 5.97
N LEU A 436 31.15 7.09 7.26
CA LEU A 436 30.26 6.03 7.72
C LEU A 436 28.79 6.34 7.40
N VAL A 437 28.35 7.58 7.61
CA VAL A 437 26.99 8.02 7.28
C VAL A 437 26.77 8.00 5.78
N LEU A 438 27.73 8.46 4.97
CA LEU A 438 27.61 8.45 3.51
C LEU A 438 27.60 7.04 2.94
N ALA A 439 28.45 6.15 3.44
CA ALA A 439 28.44 4.73 3.06
C ALA A 439 27.09 4.09 3.38
N TRP A 440 26.54 4.37 4.57
CA TRP A 440 25.22 3.90 4.97
C TRP A 440 24.10 4.45 4.07
N VAL A 441 24.05 5.76 3.82
CA VAL A 441 23.03 6.40 2.96
C VAL A 441 23.08 5.90 1.51
N LEU A 442 24.28 5.66 0.97
CA LEU A 442 24.46 5.19 -0.42
C LEU A 442 24.27 3.68 -0.59
N SER A 443 24.39 2.90 0.49
CA SER A 443 24.31 1.43 0.43
C SER A 443 23.04 0.86 -0.25
N PRO A 444 21.83 1.45 -0.15
CA PRO A 444 20.65 0.94 -0.87
C PRO A 444 20.82 1.01 -2.39
N ILE A 445 21.49 2.04 -2.92
CA ILE A 445 21.73 2.18 -4.37
C ILE A 445 22.63 1.03 -4.85
N PHE A 446 23.72 0.76 -4.11
CA PHE A 446 24.61 -0.35 -4.42
C PHE A 446 23.89 -1.70 -4.35
N LEU A 447 23.07 -1.90 -3.32
CA LEU A 447 22.24 -3.09 -3.19
C LEU A 447 21.33 -3.25 -4.42
N THR A 448 20.60 -2.21 -4.81
CA THR A 448 19.71 -2.26 -5.98
C THR A 448 20.43 -2.60 -7.28
N VAL A 449 21.57 -1.94 -7.54
CA VAL A 449 22.38 -2.21 -8.74
C VAL A 449 22.85 -3.66 -8.79
N LEU A 450 23.19 -4.25 -7.64
CA LEU A 450 23.61 -5.66 -7.55
C LEU A 450 22.44 -6.64 -7.62
N THR A 451 21.25 -6.29 -7.12
CA THR A 451 20.09 -7.18 -7.15
C THR A 451 19.44 -7.27 -8.54
N ILE A 452 19.54 -6.24 -9.38
CA ILE A 452 18.93 -6.23 -10.72
C ILE A 452 19.44 -7.41 -11.59
N PRO A 453 20.76 -7.64 -11.75
CA PRO A 453 21.26 -8.79 -12.49
C PRO A 453 20.82 -10.14 -11.89
N VAL A 454 20.75 -10.22 -10.56
CA VAL A 454 20.34 -11.45 -9.85
C VAL A 454 18.88 -11.77 -10.14
N MET A 455 17.99 -10.77 -10.11
CA MET A 455 16.58 -10.93 -10.50
C MET A 455 16.43 -11.29 -11.98
N GLY A 456 17.23 -10.68 -12.86
CA GLY A 456 17.23 -10.97 -14.30
C GLY A 456 17.64 -12.41 -14.63
N LEU A 457 18.64 -12.93 -13.92
CA LEU A 457 19.10 -14.32 -14.07
C LEU A 457 18.22 -15.32 -13.31
N GLY A 458 17.63 -14.90 -12.19
CA GLY A 458 16.81 -15.73 -11.30
C GLY A 458 15.54 -16.25 -11.96
N ASN A 459 14.94 -15.49 -12.89
CA ASN A 459 13.79 -15.96 -13.69
C ASN A 459 14.06 -17.24 -14.49
N GLN A 460 15.32 -17.68 -14.63
CA GLN A 460 15.69 -18.93 -15.28
C GLN A 460 15.98 -20.07 -14.28
N TYR A 461 16.24 -19.75 -13.01
CA TYR A 461 16.65 -20.70 -11.96
C TYR A 461 16.06 -20.28 -10.60
N ASP A 462 14.76 -20.55 -10.41
CA ASP A 462 13.97 -20.06 -9.26
C ASP A 462 14.67 -20.29 -7.89
N ASP A 463 15.15 -21.50 -7.61
CA ASP A 463 15.74 -21.82 -6.29
C ASP A 463 17.11 -21.17 -6.04
N ILE A 464 17.94 -21.03 -7.08
CA ILE A 464 19.31 -20.50 -6.92
C ILE A 464 19.28 -18.98 -6.80
N GLY A 465 18.40 -18.32 -7.56
CA GLY A 465 18.24 -16.86 -7.53
C GLY A 465 17.86 -16.35 -6.14
N ASP A 466 16.90 -17.01 -5.49
CA ASP A 466 16.42 -16.62 -4.15
C ASP A 466 17.52 -16.72 -3.09
N LEU A 467 18.30 -17.82 -3.10
CA LEU A 467 19.41 -18.00 -2.16
C LEU A 467 20.48 -16.90 -2.31
N TRP A 468 20.85 -16.55 -3.55
CA TRP A 468 21.80 -15.47 -3.81
C TRP A 468 21.27 -14.12 -3.38
N LEU A 469 19.98 -13.85 -3.61
CA LEU A 469 19.34 -12.62 -3.19
C LEU A 469 19.35 -12.48 -1.66
N GLU A 470 19.00 -13.55 -0.93
CA GLU A 470 19.07 -13.58 0.53
C GLU A 470 20.49 -13.37 1.05
N LEU A 471 21.49 -14.02 0.43
CA LEU A 471 22.89 -13.89 0.82
C LEU A 471 23.41 -12.47 0.61
N ILE A 472 23.18 -11.89 -0.57
CA ILE A 472 23.58 -10.52 -0.90
C ILE A 472 22.91 -9.56 0.08
N LEU A 473 21.61 -9.69 0.29
CA LEU A 473 20.92 -8.81 1.21
C LEU A 473 21.46 -8.96 2.63
N GLY A 474 21.74 -10.18 3.10
CA GLY A 474 22.31 -10.45 4.41
C GLY A 474 23.66 -9.73 4.62
N ILE A 475 24.57 -9.85 3.65
CA ILE A 475 25.90 -9.21 3.70
C ILE A 475 25.78 -7.68 3.75
N PHE A 476 24.98 -7.10 2.85
CA PHE A 476 24.79 -5.65 2.80
C PHE A 476 24.10 -5.12 4.07
N SER A 477 23.10 -5.85 4.57
CA SER A 477 22.40 -5.54 5.80
C SER A 477 23.34 -5.46 7.00
N VAL A 478 24.26 -6.42 7.11
CA VAL A 478 25.29 -6.43 8.16
C VAL A 478 26.21 -5.22 8.06
N GLY A 479 26.72 -4.93 6.86
CA GLY A 479 27.60 -3.79 6.63
C GLY A 479 26.92 -2.46 6.95
N ALA A 480 25.67 -2.30 6.53
CA ALA A 480 24.88 -1.10 6.76
C ALA A 480 24.56 -0.88 8.25
N ILE A 481 24.18 -1.94 8.98
CA ILE A 481 24.02 -1.88 10.46
C ILE A 481 25.35 -1.49 11.11
N GLY A 482 26.46 -2.11 10.70
CA GLY A 482 27.79 -1.78 11.22
C GLY A 482 28.13 -0.31 11.02
N CYS A 483 27.89 0.24 9.83
CA CYS A 483 28.10 1.66 9.54
C CYS A 483 27.24 2.59 10.40
N LEU A 484 25.94 2.27 10.51
CA LEU A 484 24.98 3.03 11.33
C LEU A 484 25.42 3.07 12.81
N MET A 485 25.74 1.91 13.37
CA MET A 485 26.16 1.77 14.76
C MET A 485 27.48 2.48 15.03
N ALA A 486 28.47 2.27 14.17
CA ALA A 486 29.77 2.92 14.31
C ALA A 486 29.66 4.45 14.19
N ALA A 487 28.91 4.96 13.20
CA ALA A 487 28.71 6.40 13.03
C ALA A 487 28.06 7.01 14.29
N THR A 488 27.02 6.36 14.81
CA THR A 488 26.32 6.80 16.02
C THR A 488 27.25 6.85 17.22
N ILE A 489 27.99 5.76 17.50
CA ILE A 489 28.88 5.68 18.66
C ILE A 489 30.00 6.71 18.54
N ILE A 490 30.71 6.73 17.41
CA ILE A 490 31.88 7.58 17.21
C ILE A 490 31.50 9.07 17.28
N GLY A 491 30.40 9.47 16.64
CA GLY A 491 30.05 10.89 16.61
C GLY A 491 29.37 11.42 17.86
N TYR A 492 29.01 10.56 18.83
CA TYR A 492 28.57 10.97 20.17
C TYR A 492 29.64 10.88 21.25
N LEU A 493 30.79 10.27 20.96
CA LEU A 493 31.90 10.30 21.90
C LEU A 493 32.42 11.74 22.04
N PRO A 494 32.58 12.24 23.28
CA PRO A 494 33.18 13.55 23.50
C PRO A 494 34.61 13.57 22.93
N LYS A 495 34.98 14.68 22.29
CA LYS A 495 36.31 14.87 21.69
C LYS A 495 37.31 15.47 22.66
#